data_AF-A0A1D2M6W0-F1
#
_entry.id   AF-A0A1D2M6W0-F1
#
_cell.length_a   1.000
_cell.length_b   1.000
_cell.length_c   1.000
_cell.angle_alpha   90.00
_cell.angle_beta   90.00
_cell.angle_gamma   90.00
#
_symmetry.space_group_name_H-M   'P 1'
#
loop_
_entity.id
_entity.type
_entity.pdbx_description
1 polymer ?
#
loop_
_entity_poly.entity_id
_entity_poly.type
_entity_poly.pdbx_seq_one_letter_code
_entity_poly.pdbx_strand_id
1 'polypeptide(L)'
;MQICKDANLFGSGLPVESFAVFGGQNMSYELKKLKEGKANILVATPGKLLHLLSEFHVVSVAEVKYFVVDEADDMFDRGFFPRNSNYYRPILAT
;
A
#
# COMPACT_ATOMS: atom_id res chain seq x y z
N MET A 1 7.99 -7.22 -4.71
CA MET A 1 8.63 -7.68 -3.45
C MET A 1 9.97 -7.01 -3.16
N GLN A 2 10.73 -6.58 -4.17
CA GLN A 2 12.03 -5.90 -4.00
C GLN A 2 11.96 -4.71 -3.03
N ILE A 3 11.06 -3.74 -3.27
CA ILE A 3 10.88 -2.55 -2.41
C ILE A 3 10.65 -2.92 -0.92
N CYS A 4 9.83 -3.94 -0.65
CA CYS A 4 9.57 -4.38 0.73
C CYS A 4 10.79 -5.08 1.36
N LYS A 5 11.57 -5.83 0.58
CA LYS A 5 12.84 -6.40 1.08
C LYS A 5 13.81 -5.29 1.45
N ASP A 6 13.96 -4.31 0.57
CA ASP A 6 14.89 -3.19 0.77
C ASP A 6 14.45 -2.34 1.97
N ALA A 7 13.15 -2.05 2.10
CA ALA A 7 12.60 -1.35 3.27
C ALA A 7 12.89 -2.08 4.59
N ASN A 8 12.73 -3.40 4.65
CA ASN A 8 13.08 -4.20 5.82
C ASN A 8 14.60 -4.22 6.10
N LEU A 9 15.43 -4.22 5.04
CA LEU A 9 16.88 -4.17 5.17
C LEU A 9 17.33 -2.82 5.74
N PHE A 10 16.82 -1.71 5.21
CA PHE A 10 17.14 -0.37 5.71
C PHE A 10 16.57 -0.11 7.11
N GLY A 11 15.41 -0.67 7.42
CA GLY A 11 14.79 -0.60 8.75
C GLY A 11 15.40 -1.55 9.78
N SER A 12 16.42 -2.34 9.43
CA SER A 12 17.00 -3.34 10.33
C SER A 12 17.52 -2.69 11.62
N GLY A 13 17.09 -3.23 12.77
CA GLY A 13 17.40 -2.68 14.09
C GLY A 13 16.46 -1.58 14.59
N LEU A 14 15.48 -1.16 13.78
CA LEU A 14 14.41 -0.26 14.18
C LEU A 14 13.11 -1.02 14.44
N PRO A 15 12.20 -0.51 15.29
CA PRO A 15 10.88 -1.08 15.50
C PRO A 15 9.93 -0.73 14.34
N VAL A 16 10.36 -0.97 13.10
CA VAL A 16 9.63 -0.68 11.87
C VAL A 16 9.51 -1.97 11.07
N GLU A 17 8.28 -2.40 10.81
CA GLU A 17 8.02 -3.55 9.92
C GLU A 17 7.39 -3.08 8.61
N SER A 18 7.83 -3.67 7.48
CA SER A 18 7.17 -3.51 6.19
C SER A 18 6.48 -4.77 5.73
N PHE A 19 5.32 -4.60 5.09
CA PHE A 19 4.53 -5.70 4.54
C PHE A 19 4.14 -5.40 3.09
N ALA A 20 4.15 -6.43 2.24
CA ALA A 20 3.81 -6.29 0.82
C ALA A 20 2.53 -7.04 0.46
N VAL A 21 1.62 -6.37 -0.22
CA VAL A 21 0.35 -6.92 -0.70
C VAL A 21 0.23 -6.74 -2.21
N PHE A 22 -0.02 -7.82 -2.93
CA PHE A 22 -0.17 -7.80 -4.39
C PHE A 22 -0.93 -9.05 -4.87
N GLY A 23 -1.23 -9.14 -6.17
CA GLY A 23 -1.93 -10.29 -6.74
C GLY A 23 -1.15 -11.60 -6.58
N GLY A 24 -1.88 -12.72 -6.40
CA GLY A 24 -1.30 -14.07 -6.32
C GLY A 24 -0.93 -14.55 -4.91
N GLN A 25 -1.13 -13.73 -3.87
CA GLN A 25 -0.98 -14.15 -2.47
C GLN A 25 -2.32 -14.59 -1.83
N ASN A 26 -2.23 -15.38 -0.76
CA ASN A 26 -3.39 -15.84 -0.02
C ASN A 26 -4.03 -14.68 0.75
N MET A 27 -5.26 -14.31 0.38
CA MET A 27 -5.99 -13.19 0.98
C MET A 27 -6.15 -13.35 2.50
N SER A 28 -6.51 -14.53 2.99
CA SER A 28 -6.72 -14.76 4.43
C SER A 28 -5.46 -14.51 5.25
N TYR A 29 -4.29 -14.86 4.71
CA TYR A 29 -3.00 -14.56 5.33
C TYR A 29 -2.73 -13.05 5.38
N GLU A 30 -2.95 -12.34 4.27
CA GLU A 30 -2.77 -10.88 4.20
C GLU A 30 -3.69 -10.15 5.18
N LEU A 31 -4.98 -10.51 5.22
CA LEU A 31 -5.94 -9.90 6.15
C LEU A 31 -5.55 -10.13 7.61
N LYS A 32 -5.09 -11.34 7.95
CA LYS A 32 -4.60 -11.64 9.30
C LYS A 32 -3.41 -10.76 9.66
N LYS A 33 -2.41 -10.67 8.76
CA LYS A 33 -1.20 -9.87 8.96
C LYS A 33 -1.50 -8.38 9.12
N LEU A 34 -2.37 -7.82 8.30
CA LEU A 34 -2.77 -6.43 8.38
C LEU A 34 -3.50 -6.11 9.69
N LYS A 35 -4.37 -7.03 10.16
CA LYS A 35 -5.06 -6.90 11.45
C LYS A 35 -4.14 -6.97 12.68
N GLU A 36 -2.94 -7.56 12.55
CA GLU A 36 -1.94 -7.51 13.61
C GLU A 36 -1.41 -6.07 13.84
N GLY A 37 -1.60 -5.16 12.88
CA GLY A 37 -1.29 -3.74 13.03
C GLY A 37 0.20 -3.40 13.12
N LYS A 38 1.08 -4.34 12.79
CA LYS A 38 2.55 -4.17 12.89
C LYS A 38 3.18 -3.49 11.69
N ALA A 39 2.51 -3.51 10.53
CA ALA A 39 3.05 -2.94 9.31
C ALA A 39 3.02 -1.41 9.38
N ASN A 40 4.19 -0.80 9.59
CA ASN A 40 4.38 0.65 9.52
C ASN A 40 4.52 1.12 8.06
N ILE A 41 5.06 0.25 7.20
CA ILE A 41 5.22 0.51 5.77
C ILE A 41 4.43 -0.55 5.02
N LEU A 42 3.43 -0.13 4.24
CA LEU A 42 2.67 -1.01 3.36
C LEU A 42 3.08 -0.78 1.91
N VAL A 43 3.64 -1.81 1.28
CA VAL A 43 3.96 -1.80 -0.15
C VAL A 43 2.84 -2.52 -0.90
N ALA A 44 2.15 -1.83 -1.80
CA ALA A 44 0.97 -2.39 -2.46
C ALA A 44 0.94 -2.08 -3.95
N THR A 45 0.39 -3.00 -4.75
CA THR A 45 -0.07 -2.61 -6.09
C THR A 45 -1.36 -1.80 -5.99
N PRO A 46 -1.62 -0.81 -6.87
CA PRO A 46 -2.73 0.11 -6.71
C PRO A 46 -4.10 -0.57 -6.58
N GLY A 47 -4.39 -1.54 -7.44
CA GLY A 47 -5.64 -2.30 -7.39
C GLY A 47 -5.81 -3.10 -6.09
N LYS A 48 -4.72 -3.65 -5.54
CA LYS A 48 -4.76 -4.40 -4.29
C LYS A 48 -4.97 -3.47 -3.09
N LEU A 49 -4.32 -2.30 -3.08
CA LEU A 49 -4.52 -1.28 -2.06
C LEU A 49 -5.98 -0.82 -2.04
N LEU A 50 -6.55 -0.47 -3.19
CA LEU A 50 -7.95 -0.06 -3.30
C LEU A 50 -8.89 -1.14 -2.77
N HIS A 51 -8.67 -2.40 -3.15
CA HIS A 51 -9.48 -3.51 -2.68
C HIS A 51 -9.44 -3.69 -1.15
N LEU A 52 -8.26 -3.51 -0.52
CA LEU A 52 -8.12 -3.56 0.94
C LEU A 52 -8.80 -2.39 1.67
N LEU A 53 -8.83 -1.21 1.02
CA LEU A 53 -9.49 -0.01 1.54
C LEU A 53 -11.02 -0.07 1.40
N SER A 54 -11.53 -0.45 0.22
CA SER A 54 -12.94 -0.33 -0.13
C SER A 54 -13.78 -1.56 0.24
N GLU A 55 -13.24 -2.77 0.08
CA GLU A 55 -14.01 -3.99 0.33
C GLU A 55 -13.78 -4.48 1.77
N PHE A 56 -12.52 -4.63 2.16
CA PHE A 56 -12.18 -5.25 3.45
C PHE A 56 -12.09 -4.29 4.62
N HIS A 57 -11.84 -3.00 4.38
CA HIS A 57 -11.69 -1.97 5.41
C HIS A 57 -10.66 -2.34 6.50
N VAL A 58 -9.58 -3.04 6.12
CA VAL A 58 -8.51 -3.48 7.04
C VAL A 58 -7.30 -2.55 7.04
N VAL A 59 -7.27 -1.59 6.11
CA VAL A 59 -6.27 -0.53 6.02
C VAL A 59 -7.02 0.81 6.07
N SER A 60 -6.40 1.81 6.67
CA SER A 60 -6.86 3.20 6.60
C SER A 60 -5.72 4.08 6.14
N VAL A 61 -6.03 5.09 5.31
CA VAL A 61 -5.05 6.09 4.85
C VAL A 61 -5.10 7.38 5.66
N ALA A 62 -5.98 7.47 6.67
CA ALA A 62 -6.19 8.70 7.44
C ALA A 62 -4.93 9.20 8.16
N GLU A 63 -4.07 8.29 8.60
CA GLU A 63 -2.84 8.59 9.35
C GLU A 63 -1.57 8.44 8.50
N VAL A 64 -1.70 8.32 7.18
CA VAL A 64 -0.57 8.17 6.27
C VAL A 64 0.17 9.49 6.15
N LYS A 65 1.43 9.52 6.58
CA LYS A 65 2.30 10.72 6.49
C LYS A 65 3.07 10.83 5.18
N TYR A 66 3.26 9.71 4.51
CA TYR A 66 4.03 9.63 3.27
C TYR A 66 3.36 8.65 2.33
N PHE A 67 3.10 9.10 1.10
CA PHE A 67 2.65 8.24 0.02
C PHE A 67 3.65 8.33 -1.13
N VAL A 68 4.18 7.17 -1.54
CA VAL A 68 5.16 7.07 -2.62
C VAL A 68 4.52 6.29 -3.76
N VAL A 69 4.54 6.88 -4.94
CA VAL A 69 4.10 6.24 -6.19
C VAL A 69 5.34 5.92 -7.00
N ASP A 70 5.58 4.64 -7.23
CA ASP A 70 6.63 4.17 -8.12
C ASP A 70 6.07 4.03 -9.55
N GLU A 71 6.88 4.35 -10.56
CA GLU A 71 6.49 4.30 -11.99
C GLU A 71 5.15 5.03 -12.27
N ALA A 72 5.04 6.28 -11.81
CA ALA A 72 3.78 7.03 -11.80
C ALA A 72 3.22 7.35 -13.19
N ASP A 73 4.10 7.53 -14.17
CA ASP A 73 3.78 7.67 -15.60
C ASP A 73 3.20 6.38 -16.17
N ASP A 74 3.83 5.26 -15.87
CA ASP A 74 3.39 3.92 -16.26
C ASP A 74 2.02 3.57 -15.63
N MET A 75 1.80 4.00 -14.38
CA MET A 75 0.50 3.92 -13.72
C MET A 75 -0.55 4.81 -14.37
N PHE A 76 -0.17 6.02 -14.81
CA PHE A 76 -1.05 6.92 -15.54
C PHE A 76 -1.50 6.31 -16.88
N ASP A 77 -0.57 5.73 -17.64
CA ASP A 77 -0.83 5.11 -18.94
C ASP A 77 -1.73 3.87 -18.84
N ARG A 78 -1.60 3.10 -17.75
CA ARG A 78 -2.48 1.96 -17.45
C ARG A 78 -3.87 2.38 -16.94
N GLY A 79 -4.15 3.68 -16.86
CA GLY A 79 -5.43 4.23 -16.44
C GLY A 79 -5.66 4.21 -14.92
N PHE A 80 -4.63 4.01 -14.10
CA PHE A 80 -4.78 4.02 -12.65
C PHE A 80 -5.05 5.42 -12.10
N PHE A 81 -4.67 6.47 -12.80
CA PHE A 81 -5.04 7.85 -12.45
C PHE A 81 -6.02 8.41 -13.49
N PRO A 82 -7.34 8.19 -13.33
CA PRO A 82 -8.31 8.92 -14.13
C PRO A 82 -8.13 10.41 -13.90
N ARG A 83 -8.11 11.20 -14.99
CA ARG A 83 -7.91 12.66 -14.99
C ARG A 83 -8.83 13.45 -14.03
N ASN A 84 -9.90 12.83 -13.51
CA ASN A 84 -10.91 13.44 -12.63
C ASN A 84 -11.30 12.59 -11.37
N SER A 85 -10.50 11.61 -10.92
CA SER A 85 -10.95 10.72 -9.85
C SER A 85 -10.67 11.25 -8.43
N ASN A 86 -11.73 11.49 -7.65
CA ASN A 86 -11.67 11.87 -6.23
C ASN A 86 -11.07 10.77 -5.31
N TYR A 87 -10.76 9.58 -5.83
CA TYR A 87 -10.37 8.40 -5.06
C TYR A 87 -8.94 8.47 -4.48
N TYR A 88 -8.04 9.23 -5.11
CA TYR A 88 -6.68 9.45 -4.61
C TYR A 88 -6.54 10.73 -3.78
N ARG A 89 -7.58 11.56 -3.70
CA ARG A 89 -7.55 12.78 -2.88
C ARG A 89 -7.21 12.53 -1.41
N PRO A 90 -7.69 11.46 -0.73
CA PRO A 90 -7.30 11.20 0.65
C PRO A 90 -5.81 10.88 0.80
N ILE A 91 -5.16 10.45 -0.28
CA ILE A 91 -3.78 9.98 -0.29
C ILE A 91 -2.82 11.09 -0.76
N LEU A 92 -3.25 11.93 -1.70
CA LEU A 92 -2.45 13.02 -2.28
C LEU A 92 -2.65 14.38 -1.57
N ALA A 93 -3.58 14.48 -0.61
CA ALA A 93 -3.89 15.73 0.11
C ALA A 93 -3.30 15.79 1.54
N THR A 94 -2.53 14.78 1.94
CA THR A 94 -1.82 14.72 3.23
C THR A 94 -0.34 14.95 3.01
#